data_AF-A0A396JUM8-F1
#
_entry.id   AF-A0A396JUM8-F1
#
_cell.length_a   1.000
_cell.length_b   1.000
_cell.length_c   1.000
_cell.angle_alpha   90.00
_cell.angle_beta   90.00
_cell.angle_gamma   90.00
#
_symmetry.space_group_name_H-M   'P 1'
#
loop_
_entity.id
_entity.type
_entity.pdbx_description
1 polymer ?
#
loop_
_entity_poly.entity_id
_entity_poly.type
_entity_poly.pdbx_seq_one_letter_code
_entity_poly.pdbx_strand_id
1 'polypeptide(L)'
;MMQDNGNFLLLNSLSKIIWQSFDSPTDTILPGQILNMGHMLFSNANGTEDYSTGQYKLEVQKSDGNIVISAFPYSDPGYWYTSTTSNTSVRLIYLQQHITAFIYTVIGTHNIFNMATEVPNPVQNYYHRATINDRGNF
;
A
#
# COMPACT_ATOMS: atom_id res chain seq x y z
N MET A 1 -14.07 9.12 13.49
CA MET A 1 -14.80 9.65 12.32
C MET A 1 -14.38 8.83 11.11
N MET A 2 -15.33 8.23 10.40
CA MET A 2 -15.05 7.48 9.18
C MET A 2 -15.08 8.44 7.99
N GLN A 3 -14.03 8.41 7.14
CA GLN A 3 -13.98 9.16 5.90
C GLN A 3 -14.46 8.30 4.72
N ASP A 4 -14.95 8.94 3.65
CA ASP A 4 -15.47 8.26 2.46
C ASP A 4 -14.42 7.43 1.72
N ASN A 5 -13.13 7.74 1.93
CA ASN A 5 -12.02 6.99 1.35
C ASN A 5 -11.62 5.75 2.17
N GLY A 6 -12.29 5.45 3.28
CA GLY A 6 -11.98 4.30 4.13
C GLY A 6 -11.09 4.63 5.34
N ASN A 7 -10.59 5.87 5.46
CA ASN A 7 -9.74 6.25 6.59
C ASN A 7 -10.60 6.47 7.85
N PHE A 8 -10.30 5.75 8.92
CA PHE A 8 -10.93 5.94 10.22
C PHE A 8 -10.04 6.79 11.11
N LEU A 9 -10.52 7.97 11.47
CA LEU A 9 -9.80 8.94 12.30
C LEU A 9 -10.25 8.86 13.76
N LEU A 10 -9.31 8.72 14.68
CA LEU A 10 -9.53 8.99 16.09
C LEU A 10 -9.09 10.42 16.41
N LEU A 11 -10.02 11.22 16.93
CA LEU A 11 -9.80 12.63 17.23
C LEU A 11 -9.85 12.86 18.75
N ASN A 12 -9.05 13.79 19.25
CA ASN A 12 -9.20 14.28 20.62
C ASN A 12 -10.31 15.35 20.73
N SER A 13 -10.52 15.90 21.93
CA SER A 13 -11.54 16.92 22.20
C SER A 13 -11.35 18.25 21.43
N LEU A 14 -10.14 18.49 20.88
CA LEU A 14 -9.81 19.65 20.06
C LEU A 14 -9.87 19.32 18.55
N SER A 15 -10.50 18.20 18.18
CA SER A 15 -10.58 17.70 16.81
C SER A 15 -9.21 17.44 16.15
N LYS A 16 -8.15 17.25 16.93
CA LYS A 16 -6.83 16.86 16.40
C LYS A 16 -6.79 15.35 16.20
N ILE A 17 -6.27 14.91 15.06
CA ILE A 17 -6.01 13.51 14.77
C ILE A 17 -4.95 13.00 15.75
N ILE A 18 -5.31 11.98 16.52
CA ILE A 18 -4.40 11.29 17.44
C ILE A 18 -4.07 9.87 16.97
N TRP A 19 -4.86 9.33 16.05
CA TRP A 19 -4.62 8.07 15.35
C TRP A 19 -5.46 8.03 14.06
N GLN A 20 -4.99 7.32 13.04
CA GLN A 20 -5.75 7.04 11.83
C GLN A 20 -5.46 5.63 11.30
N SER A 21 -6.45 4.98 10.68
CA SER A 21 -6.29 3.60 10.19
C SER A 21 -5.27 3.47 9.06
N PHE A 22 -5.10 4.52 8.27
CA PHE A 22 -4.14 4.53 7.15
C PHE A 22 -2.67 4.43 7.61
N ASP A 23 -2.37 4.79 8.87
CA ASP A 23 -1.04 4.66 9.47
C ASP A 23 -0.78 3.23 10.01
N SER A 24 -1.73 2.31 9.84
CA SER A 24 -1.62 0.91 10.26
C SER A 24 -2.17 -0.03 9.18
N PRO A 25 -1.54 -0.08 7.99
CA PRO A 25 -2.00 -0.91 6.89
C PRO A 25 -1.89 -2.41 7.20
N THR A 26 -2.75 -3.21 6.56
CA THR A 26 -2.76 -4.68 6.64
C THR A 26 -2.16 -5.29 5.37
N ASP A 27 -2.96 -6.03 4.60
CA ASP A 27 -2.68 -6.58 3.28
C ASP A 27 -3.02 -5.61 2.13
N THR A 28 -3.69 -4.51 2.44
CA THR A 28 -4.39 -3.67 1.45
C THR A 28 -3.94 -2.21 1.52
N ILE A 29 -3.78 -1.58 0.37
CA ILE A 29 -3.70 -0.12 0.20
C ILE A 29 -4.99 0.42 -0.43
N LEU A 30 -5.54 1.49 0.16
CA LEU A 30 -6.81 2.11 -0.23
C LEU A 30 -6.62 3.46 -0.93
N PRO A 31 -7.61 3.93 -1.71
CA PRO A 31 -7.60 5.26 -2.33
C PRO A 31 -7.27 6.39 -1.34
N GLY A 32 -6.26 7.19 -1.68
CA GLY A 32 -5.76 8.30 -0.84
C GLY A 32 -4.78 7.86 0.26
N GLN A 33 -4.51 6.57 0.42
CA GLN A 33 -3.50 6.07 1.35
C GLN A 33 -2.09 6.19 0.76
N ILE A 34 -1.13 6.47 1.64
CA ILE A 34 0.29 6.59 1.31
C ILE A 34 1.07 5.61 2.19
N LEU A 35 1.79 4.69 1.58
CA LEU A 35 2.80 3.87 2.25
C LEU A 35 4.16 4.58 2.16
N ASN A 36 4.67 4.98 3.32
CA ASN A 36 5.99 5.60 3.45
C ASN A 36 7.09 4.54 3.63
N MET A 37 8.34 4.94 3.48
CA MET A 37 9.48 4.10 3.83
C MET A 37 9.36 3.54 5.26
N GLY A 38 9.57 2.23 5.39
CA GLY A 38 9.38 1.45 6.61
C GLY A 38 7.98 0.88 6.80
N HIS A 39 6.99 1.26 5.98
CA HIS A 39 5.68 0.62 5.99
C HIS A 39 5.69 -0.66 5.14
N MET A 40 4.86 -1.61 5.58
CA MET A 40 4.71 -2.92 4.97
C MET A 40 3.23 -3.23 4.78
N LEU A 41 2.92 -3.95 3.70
CA LEU A 41 1.69 -4.74 3.60
C LEU A 41 2.05 -6.19 3.86
N PHE A 42 1.26 -6.89 4.67
CA PHE A 42 1.40 -8.33 4.89
C PHE A 42 0.24 -9.05 4.25
N SER A 43 0.50 -10.08 3.45
CA SER A 43 -0.58 -10.91 2.92
C SER A 43 -1.39 -11.52 4.05
N ASN A 44 -2.61 -11.93 3.74
CA ASN A 44 -3.34 -12.81 4.64
C ASN A 44 -2.86 -14.26 4.51
N ALA A 45 -3.25 -15.09 5.48
CA ALA A 45 -2.82 -16.49 5.57
C ALA A 45 -3.50 -17.40 4.55
N ASN A 46 -4.78 -17.17 4.24
CA ASN A 46 -5.53 -17.99 3.28
C ASN A 46 -6.75 -17.24 2.70
N GLY A 47 -6.61 -16.72 1.46
CA GLY A 47 -7.67 -16.19 0.61
C GLY A 47 -8.78 -15.41 1.32
N THR A 48 -9.94 -16.03 1.52
CA THR A 48 -11.08 -15.44 2.25
C THR A 48 -11.43 -16.23 3.51
N GLU A 49 -10.60 -17.19 3.88
CA GLU A 49 -10.82 -18.13 4.97
C GLU A 49 -10.05 -17.74 6.23
N ASP A 50 -8.84 -17.17 6.07
CA ASP A 50 -7.99 -16.74 7.17
C ASP A 50 -7.36 -15.37 6.87
N TYR A 51 -7.76 -14.37 7.66
CA TYR A 51 -7.30 -12.99 7.59
C TYR A 51 -6.11 -12.69 8.52
N SER A 52 -5.56 -13.70 9.20
CA SER A 52 -4.32 -13.54 9.97
C SER A 52 -3.11 -13.30 9.06
N THR A 53 -1.99 -12.88 9.64
CA THR A 53 -0.75 -12.59 8.89
C THR A 53 -0.24 -13.83 8.15
N GLY A 54 -0.09 -13.71 6.85
CA GLY A 54 0.39 -14.75 5.95
C GLY A 54 1.90 -14.73 5.73
N GLN A 55 2.30 -15.30 4.59
CA GLN A 55 3.69 -15.64 4.30
C GLN A 55 4.37 -14.70 3.30
N TYR A 56 3.74 -13.58 2.95
CA TYR A 56 4.30 -12.62 2.00
C TYR A 56 4.16 -11.20 2.52
N LYS A 57 5.08 -10.34 2.10
CA LYS A 57 4.99 -8.90 2.37
C LYS A 57 5.41 -8.08 1.17
N LEU A 58 4.80 -6.90 1.03
CA LEU A 58 5.29 -5.79 0.24
C LEU A 58 5.87 -4.75 1.20
N GLU A 59 7.12 -4.35 1.02
CA GLU A 59 7.79 -3.38 1.87
C GLU A 59 8.31 -2.21 1.05
N VAL A 60 8.03 -0.97 1.50
CA VAL A 60 8.80 0.19 1.07
C VAL A 60 10.03 0.26 1.97
N GLN A 61 11.15 -0.29 1.53
CA GLN A 61 12.30 -0.56 2.39
C GLN A 61 12.87 0.73 2.97
N LYS A 62 13.05 0.74 4.30
CA LYS A 62 13.60 1.90 5.02
C LYS A 62 15.09 2.14 4.74
N SER A 63 15.82 1.08 4.38
CA SER A 63 17.28 1.10 4.20
C SER A 63 17.73 1.79 2.92
N ASP A 64 17.02 1.56 1.81
CA ASP A 64 17.47 1.96 0.47
C ASP A 64 16.35 2.54 -0.41
N GLY A 65 15.10 2.55 0.06
CA GLY A 65 13.95 3.05 -0.69
C GLY A 65 13.46 2.12 -1.79
N ASN A 66 13.93 0.88 -1.87
CA ASN A 66 13.37 -0.07 -2.82
C ASN A 66 11.98 -0.51 -2.38
N ILE A 67 11.05 -0.71 -3.32
CA ILE A 67 9.79 -1.39 -3.01
C ILE A 67 9.97 -2.85 -3.40
N VAL A 68 9.79 -3.76 -2.44
CA VAL A 68 10.13 -5.18 -2.61
C VAL A 68 8.97 -6.05 -2.16
N ILE A 69 8.67 -7.08 -2.94
CA ILE A 69 7.79 -8.18 -2.52
C ILE A 69 8.65 -9.41 -2.23
N SER A 70 8.46 -10.01 -1.06
CA SER A 70 9.27 -11.11 -0.53
C SER A 70 8.44 -12.05 0.36
N ALA A 71 8.97 -13.24 0.63
CA ALA A 71 8.41 -14.11 1.66
C ALA A 71 8.60 -13.52 3.07
N PHE A 72 7.75 -13.93 4.00
CA PHE A 72 7.73 -13.54 5.41
C PHE A 72 7.42 -14.79 6.25
N PRO A 73 8.03 -14.97 7.44
CA PRO A 73 8.94 -14.06 8.15
C PRO A 73 10.42 -14.25 7.80
N TYR A 74 10.74 -15.13 6.86
CA TYR A 74 12.13 -15.45 6.52
C TYR A 74 12.78 -14.36 5.67
N SER A 75 14.10 -14.21 5.80
CA SER A 75 14.89 -13.26 5.01
C SER A 75 15.13 -13.83 3.60
N ASP A 76 14.09 -13.88 2.80
CA ASP A 76 14.14 -14.31 1.39
C ASP A 76 14.56 -13.13 0.49
N PRO A 77 15.44 -13.32 -0.53
CA PRO A 77 15.54 -12.36 -1.61
C PRO A 77 14.15 -12.07 -2.20
N GLY A 78 13.80 -10.78 -2.32
CA GLY A 78 12.54 -10.40 -2.95
C GLY A 78 12.45 -10.88 -4.40
N TYR A 79 11.31 -11.44 -4.78
CA TYR A 79 11.07 -11.95 -6.14
C TYR A 79 10.54 -10.88 -7.10
N TRP A 80 10.11 -9.73 -6.57
CA TRP A 80 9.72 -8.56 -7.35
C TRP A 80 10.21 -7.28 -6.66
N TYR A 81 10.67 -6.31 -7.44
CA TYR A 81 11.14 -5.02 -6.91
C TYR A 81 11.10 -3.90 -7.95
N THR A 82 11.05 -2.65 -7.48
CA THR A 82 10.96 -1.45 -8.34
C THR A 82 12.32 -0.89 -8.80
N SER A 83 13.43 -1.36 -8.22
CA SER A 83 14.79 -0.82 -8.45
C SER A 83 14.92 0.65 -8.04
N THR A 84 14.14 1.11 -7.07
CA THR A 84 14.20 2.47 -6.53
C THR A 84 15.24 2.62 -5.43
N THR A 85 16.29 1.78 -5.46
CA THR A 85 17.39 1.76 -4.49
C THR A 85 18.13 3.10 -4.42
N SER A 86 18.81 3.37 -3.30
CA SER A 86 19.57 4.60 -3.03
C SER A 86 18.73 5.87 -2.90
N ASN A 87 17.43 5.73 -2.62
CA ASN A 87 16.52 6.86 -2.42
C ASN A 87 16.07 6.95 -0.97
N THR A 88 16.08 8.16 -0.42
CA THR A 88 15.75 8.43 1.00
C THR A 88 14.33 8.92 1.21
N SER A 89 13.55 9.07 0.13
CA SER A 89 12.17 9.51 0.17
C SER A 89 11.39 8.79 -0.92
N VAL A 90 10.95 7.58 -0.59
CA VAL A 90 10.11 6.75 -1.47
C VAL A 90 8.74 6.56 -0.84
N ARG A 91 7.71 6.78 -1.66
CA ARG A 91 6.31 6.63 -1.24
C ARG A 91 5.55 5.83 -2.28
N LEU A 92 4.76 4.90 -1.81
CA LEU A 92 3.75 4.21 -2.60
C LEU A 92 2.40 4.89 -2.37
N ILE A 93 1.80 5.41 -3.43
CA ILE A 93 0.58 6.22 -3.35
C ILE A 93 -0.51 5.55 -4.17
N TYR A 94 -1.68 5.34 -3.56
CA TYR A 94 -2.91 5.03 -4.29
C TYR A 94 -3.67 6.34 -4.56
N LEU A 95 -3.68 6.78 -5.81
CA LEU A 95 -4.49 7.91 -6.24
C LEU A 95 -5.71 7.42 -7.00
N GLN A 96 -6.90 7.83 -6.55
CA GLN A 96 -8.14 7.66 -7.30
C GLN A 96 -8.72 9.04 -7.63
N GLN A 97 -9.06 9.23 -8.90
CA GLN A 97 -9.80 10.36 -9.43
C GLN A 97 -11.11 9.85 -10.04
N HIS A 98 -11.92 10.75 -10.59
CA HIS A 98 -13.28 10.44 -11.08
C HIS A 98 -13.32 9.23 -12.04
N ILE A 99 -12.39 9.12 -12.98
CA ILE A 99 -12.38 8.03 -13.99
C ILE A 99 -11.08 7.21 -14.02
N THR A 100 -10.12 7.49 -13.12
CA THR A 100 -8.82 6.84 -13.13
C THR A 100 -8.38 6.47 -11.72
N ALA A 101 -7.65 5.36 -11.60
CA ALA A 101 -6.96 4.98 -10.39
C ALA A 101 -5.54 4.56 -10.75
N PHE A 102 -4.54 5.04 -10.01
CA PHE A 102 -3.15 4.67 -10.23
C PHE A 102 -2.48 4.42 -8.90
N ILE A 103 -1.68 3.36 -8.86
CA ILE A 103 -0.71 3.15 -7.82
C ILE A 103 0.63 3.55 -8.40
N TYR A 104 1.31 4.49 -7.75
CA TYR A 104 2.61 4.94 -8.21
C TYR A 104 3.62 5.15 -7.10
N THR A 105 4.87 5.01 -7.49
CA THR A 105 6.02 5.29 -6.64
C THR A 105 6.50 6.71 -6.86
N VAL A 106 6.68 7.47 -5.79
CA VAL A 106 7.30 8.82 -5.83
C VAL A 106 8.68 8.78 -5.20
N ILE A 107 9.68 9.26 -5.93
CA ILE A 107 11.04 9.49 -5.44
C ILE A 107 11.25 10.99 -5.24
N GLY A 108 11.39 11.46 -4.00
CA GLY A 108 11.54 12.90 -3.71
C GLY A 108 10.35 13.73 -4.20
N THR A 109 10.59 14.69 -5.11
CA THR A 109 9.55 15.56 -5.70
C THR A 109 9.15 15.19 -7.13
N HIS A 110 9.92 14.36 -7.85
CA HIS A 110 9.65 14.02 -9.24
C HIS A 110 10.19 12.63 -9.58
N ASN A 111 9.28 11.66 -9.74
CA ASN A 111 9.32 10.48 -10.62
C ASN A 111 8.07 9.66 -10.29
N ILE A 112 7.30 9.25 -11.31
CA ILE A 112 6.02 8.54 -11.17
C ILE A 112 6.15 7.23 -11.97
N PHE A 113 6.23 6.10 -11.26
CA PHE A 113 6.17 4.77 -11.90
C PHE A 113 4.80 4.15 -11.64
N ASN A 114 4.03 3.90 -12.69
CA ASN A 114 2.74 3.19 -12.56
C ASN A 114 3.00 1.72 -12.22
N MET A 115 2.40 1.24 -11.12
CA MET A 115 2.37 -0.18 -10.77
C MET A 115 1.17 -0.92 -11.36
N ALA A 116 0.11 -0.20 -11.75
CA ALA A 116 -1.05 -0.79 -12.40
C ALA A 116 -0.99 -0.53 -13.92
N THR A 117 -1.05 -1.60 -14.72
CA THR A 117 -1.12 -1.53 -16.19
C THR A 117 -2.55 -1.49 -16.71
N GLU A 118 -3.51 -2.01 -15.95
CA GLU A 118 -4.93 -2.05 -16.29
C GLU A 118 -5.79 -1.73 -15.05
N VAL A 119 -6.79 -0.88 -15.21
CA VAL A 119 -7.76 -0.53 -14.16
C VAL A 119 -9.13 -0.94 -14.66
N PRO A 120 -9.95 -1.65 -13.86
CA PRO A 120 -11.31 -2.01 -14.28
C PRO A 120 -12.12 -0.75 -14.56
N ASN A 121 -12.66 -0.64 -15.77
CA ASN A 121 -13.52 0.47 -16.17
C ASN A 121 -15.01 0.11 -16.00
N PRO A 122 -15.86 1.06 -15.55
CA PRO A 122 -15.52 2.42 -15.12
C PRO A 122 -15.16 2.51 -13.62
N VAL A 123 -14.09 3.25 -13.31
CA VAL A 123 -13.57 3.43 -11.94
C VAL A 123 -14.59 4.04 -10.97
N GLN A 124 -15.50 4.87 -11.48
CA GLN A 124 -16.50 5.56 -10.67
C GLN A 124 -17.60 4.64 -10.12
N ASN A 125 -17.79 3.45 -10.70
CA ASN A 125 -18.89 2.56 -10.32
C ASN A 125 -18.52 1.61 -9.18
N TYR A 126 -17.23 1.51 -8.83
CA TYR A 126 -16.75 0.56 -7.85
C TYR A 126 -15.73 1.21 -6.91
N TYR A 127 -15.72 0.74 -5.67
CA TYR A 127 -14.64 1.07 -4.76
C TYR A 127 -13.48 0.11 -5.03
N HIS A 128 -12.32 0.66 -5.36
CA HIS A 128 -11.15 -0.12 -5.74
C HIS A 128 -10.16 -0.20 -4.57
N ARG A 129 -9.43 -1.31 -4.53
CA ARG A 129 -8.34 -1.56 -3.58
C ARG A 129 -7.25 -2.36 -4.28
N ALA A 130 -6.01 -2.27 -3.78
CA ALA A 130 -4.94 -3.18 -4.17
C ALA A 130 -4.46 -3.93 -2.93
N THR A 131 -4.25 -5.22 -3.10
CA THR A 131 -4.05 -6.15 -1.99
C THR A 131 -2.95 -7.13 -2.35
N ILE A 132 -2.00 -7.35 -1.44
CA ILE A 132 -1.09 -8.49 -1.57
C ILE A 132 -1.84 -9.74 -1.09
N ASN A 133 -2.12 -10.67 -1.99
CA ASN A 133 -2.88 -11.87 -1.65
C ASN A 133 -2.00 -12.95 -0.99
N ASP A 134 -2.66 -13.99 -0.48
CA ASP A 134 -2.09 -15.19 0.15
C ASP A 134 -1.09 -15.98 -0.72
N ARG A 135 -0.97 -15.63 -2.01
CA ARG A 135 0.01 -16.19 -2.95
C ARG A 135 1.14 -15.22 -3.30
N GLY A 136 1.18 -14.06 -2.64
CA GLY A 136 2.21 -13.04 -2.86
C GLY A 136 2.01 -12.21 -4.13
N ASN A 137 0.84 -12.21 -4.75
CA ASN A 137 0.56 -11.30 -5.87
C ASN A 137 -0.04 -10.01 -5.35
N PHE A 138 0.42 -8.88 -5.89
CA PHE A 138 -0.05 -7.53 -5.58
C PHE A 138 -0.68 -6.89 -6.80
#